data_AF-A0A1G8E4G7-F1
#
_entry.id   AF-A0A1G8E4G7-F1
#
_cell.length_a   1.000
_cell.length_b   1.000
_cell.length_c   1.000
_cell.angle_alpha   90.00
_cell.angle_beta   90.00
_cell.angle_gamma   90.00
#
_symmetry.space_group_name_H-M   'P 1'
#
loop_
_entity.id
_entity.type
_entity.pdbx_description
1 polymer ?
#
loop_
_entity_poly.entity_id
_entity_poly.type
_entity_poly.pdbx_seq_one_letter_code
_entity_poly.pdbx_strand_id
1 'polypeptide(L)'
;MARSKLDGAADTVKDQLRETFERIARLHRKRARDRARKMHDDAEAIRDLDRFDHLPDSLRDVHAAGNGNRPHPSTYFSQDDLDDHVSRFEHGGTRFMPRSDYDEYGITHRDSTSFIMSASEVDDMIAQTGGDPALMEQALGLTPGTLDGDLVRVDVPRPGDHGIRMPSGNESGANPQWLPGGLTPSNISEGVIDAGGMVEGTDFTVDDFPPGG
;
A
#
# COMPACT_ATOMS: atom_id res chain seq x y z
N MET A 1 28.82 29.36 1.26
CA MET A 1 28.45 28.75 -0.04
C MET A 1 28.64 27.23 0.01
N ALA A 2 27.78 26.49 0.72
CA ALA A 2 27.91 25.02 0.85
C ALA A 2 26.64 24.23 0.51
N ARG A 3 25.51 24.90 0.23
CA ARG A 3 24.22 24.23 -0.07
C ARG A 3 24.11 23.68 -1.51
N SER A 4 24.82 24.26 -2.48
CA SER A 4 24.61 23.99 -3.91
C SER A 4 25.07 22.62 -4.44
N LYS A 5 25.95 21.88 -3.75
CA LYS A 5 26.44 20.56 -4.22
C LYS A 5 25.65 19.37 -3.67
N LEU A 6 24.99 19.56 -2.52
CA LEU A 6 24.17 18.52 -1.88
C LEU A 6 22.82 18.39 -2.59
N ASP A 7 22.23 19.52 -2.99
CA ASP A 7 20.95 19.55 -3.71
C ASP A 7 21.05 18.83 -5.07
N GLY A 8 22.12 19.07 -5.85
CA GLY A 8 22.31 18.40 -7.14
C GLY A 8 22.61 16.89 -7.04
N ALA A 9 23.17 16.43 -5.91
CA ALA A 9 23.40 15.00 -5.67
C ALA A 9 22.10 14.29 -5.27
N ALA A 10 21.26 14.95 -4.45
CA ALA A 10 19.94 14.45 -4.08
C ALA A 10 19.02 14.35 -5.30
N ASP A 11 19.03 15.35 -6.19
CA ASP A 11 18.26 15.31 -7.44
C ASP A 11 18.73 14.18 -8.38
N THR A 12 20.05 13.95 -8.46
CA THR A 12 20.60 12.84 -9.26
C THR A 12 20.18 11.47 -8.72
N VAL A 13 20.09 11.30 -7.39
CA VAL A 13 19.64 10.05 -6.77
C VAL A 13 18.15 9.83 -6.98
N LYS A 14 17.33 10.88 -6.85
CA LYS A 14 15.89 10.83 -7.17
C LYS A 14 15.65 10.47 -8.63
N ASP A 15 16.43 11.04 -9.55
CA ASP A 15 16.35 10.74 -10.97
C ASP A 15 16.71 9.28 -11.28
N GLN A 16 17.75 8.75 -10.63
CA GLN A 16 18.15 7.35 -10.78
C GLN A 16 17.10 6.38 -10.21
N LEU A 17 16.48 6.74 -9.09
CA LEU A 17 15.40 5.95 -8.50
C LEU A 17 14.16 5.96 -9.38
N ARG A 18 13.72 7.15 -9.85
CA ARG A 18 12.65 7.29 -10.83
C ARG A 18 12.93 6.47 -12.09
N GLU A 19 14.13 6.55 -12.64
CA GLU A 19 14.52 5.75 -13.80
C GLU A 19 14.47 4.24 -13.50
N THR A 20 14.87 3.84 -12.28
CA THR A 20 14.81 2.45 -11.81
C THR A 20 13.37 1.96 -11.68
N PHE A 21 12.47 2.74 -11.06
CA PHE A 21 11.04 2.42 -10.99
C PHE A 21 10.41 2.38 -12.36
N GLU A 22 10.70 3.34 -13.23
CA GLU A 22 10.24 3.31 -14.62
C GLU A 22 10.77 2.09 -15.37
N ARG A 23 12.00 1.64 -15.07
CA ARG A 23 12.58 0.44 -15.68
C ARG A 23 11.88 -0.82 -15.17
N ILE A 24 11.60 -0.92 -13.88
CA ILE A 24 10.85 -2.03 -13.27
C ILE A 24 9.43 -2.06 -13.84
N ALA A 25 8.74 -0.92 -13.85
CA ALA A 25 7.41 -0.79 -14.39
C ALA A 25 7.36 -1.07 -15.90
N ARG A 26 8.38 -0.64 -16.68
CA ARG A 26 8.54 -1.02 -18.09
C ARG A 26 8.77 -2.52 -18.25
N LEU A 27 9.56 -3.14 -17.37
CA LEU A 27 9.81 -4.57 -17.39
C LEU A 27 8.54 -5.37 -17.11
N HIS A 28 7.77 -4.97 -16.10
CA HIS A 28 6.48 -5.58 -15.77
C HIS A 28 5.48 -5.39 -16.92
N ARG A 29 5.33 -4.17 -17.45
CA ARG A 29 4.48 -3.91 -18.64
C ARG A 29 4.91 -4.71 -19.87
N LYS A 30 6.22 -4.90 -20.08
CA LYS A 30 6.75 -5.68 -21.21
C LYS A 30 6.46 -7.17 -21.01
N ARG A 31 6.73 -7.73 -19.82
CA ARG A 31 6.41 -9.13 -19.49
C ARG A 31 4.92 -9.41 -19.63
N ALA A 32 4.08 -8.52 -19.11
CA ALA A 32 2.65 -8.61 -19.25
C ALA A 32 2.21 -8.57 -20.73
N ARG A 33 2.78 -7.66 -21.53
CA ARG A 33 2.49 -7.57 -22.97
C ARG A 33 2.95 -8.80 -23.75
N ASP A 34 4.15 -9.28 -23.48
CA ASP A 34 4.72 -10.46 -24.17
C ASP A 34 3.91 -11.73 -23.83
N ARG A 35 3.41 -11.83 -22.60
CA ARG A 35 2.51 -12.91 -22.17
C ARG A 35 1.09 -12.74 -22.72
N ALA A 36 0.59 -11.51 -22.89
CA ALA A 36 -0.72 -11.22 -23.52
C ALA A 36 -0.76 -11.64 -24.97
N ARG A 37 0.32 -11.31 -25.68
CA ARG A 37 0.55 -11.76 -27.04
C ARG A 37 0.61 -13.28 -27.17
N LYS A 38 1.01 -13.99 -26.10
CA LYS A 38 1.06 -15.45 -26.04
C LYS A 38 -0.27 -16.09 -25.58
N MET A 39 -1.13 -15.35 -24.87
CA MET A 39 -2.36 -15.87 -24.24
C MET A 39 -3.69 -15.32 -24.83
N HIS A 40 -3.70 -14.77 -26.04
CA HIS A 40 -4.92 -14.30 -26.75
C HIS A 40 -5.70 -13.18 -26.01
N ASP A 41 -5.01 -12.06 -25.76
CA ASP A 41 -5.55 -10.70 -25.56
C ASP A 41 -6.43 -10.44 -24.32
N ASP A 42 -5.82 -10.51 -23.13
CA ASP A 42 -6.24 -9.66 -22.01
C ASP A 42 -5.03 -9.16 -21.21
N ALA A 43 -4.62 -7.92 -21.48
CA ALA A 43 -3.47 -7.29 -20.84
C ALA A 43 -3.73 -6.98 -19.35
N GLU A 44 -4.99 -6.79 -18.95
CA GLU A 44 -5.37 -6.60 -17.55
C GLU A 44 -5.34 -7.93 -16.81
N ALA A 45 -5.91 -9.00 -17.38
CA ALA A 45 -5.82 -10.34 -16.79
C ALA A 45 -4.36 -10.78 -16.55
N ILE A 46 -3.42 -10.27 -17.36
CA ILE A 46 -2.02 -10.63 -17.22
C ILE A 46 -1.27 -9.74 -16.24
N ARG A 47 -1.63 -8.46 -16.13
CA ARG A 47 -1.18 -7.65 -14.99
C ARG A 47 -1.65 -8.25 -13.68
N ASP A 48 -2.90 -8.74 -13.67
CA ASP A 48 -3.46 -9.49 -12.56
C ASP A 48 -2.73 -10.80 -12.30
N LEU A 49 -2.29 -11.55 -13.31
CA LEU A 49 -1.47 -12.73 -13.07
C LEU A 49 -0.08 -12.37 -12.53
N ASP A 50 0.57 -11.35 -13.09
CA ASP A 50 1.92 -10.92 -12.72
C ASP A 50 1.98 -10.38 -11.27
N ARG A 51 0.90 -9.79 -10.73
CA ARG A 51 0.86 -9.38 -9.30
C ARG A 51 0.84 -10.55 -8.33
N PHE A 52 0.36 -11.73 -8.74
CA PHE A 52 0.44 -12.94 -7.91
C PHE A 52 1.71 -13.73 -8.17
N ASP A 53 2.51 -13.40 -9.21
CA ASP A 53 3.57 -14.28 -9.70
C ASP A 53 4.70 -14.55 -8.71
N HIS A 54 4.89 -13.67 -7.73
CA HIS A 54 5.86 -13.83 -6.66
C HIS A 54 5.31 -14.61 -5.45
N LEU A 55 3.99 -14.83 -5.38
CA LEU A 55 3.35 -15.53 -4.27
C LEU A 55 3.35 -17.06 -4.49
N PRO A 56 3.57 -17.85 -3.43
CA PRO A 56 3.41 -19.29 -3.48
C PRO A 56 1.95 -19.67 -3.77
N ASP A 57 1.73 -20.86 -4.34
CA ASP A 57 0.40 -21.34 -4.75
C ASP A 57 -0.62 -21.28 -3.61
N SER A 58 -0.20 -21.60 -2.38
CA SER A 58 -1.05 -21.54 -1.18
C SER A 58 -1.66 -20.15 -0.94
N LEU A 59 -0.90 -19.08 -1.20
CA LEU A 59 -1.39 -17.72 -1.06
C LEU A 59 -2.30 -17.34 -2.25
N ARG A 60 -2.04 -17.85 -3.45
CA ARG A 60 -2.94 -17.63 -4.59
C ARG A 60 -4.31 -18.26 -4.35
N ASP A 61 -4.34 -19.44 -3.74
CA ASP A 61 -5.59 -20.12 -3.35
C ASP A 61 -6.39 -19.30 -2.32
N VAL A 62 -5.71 -18.68 -1.35
CA VAL A 62 -6.33 -17.74 -0.40
C VAL A 62 -7.00 -16.58 -1.12
N HIS A 63 -6.31 -15.97 -2.09
CA HIS A 63 -6.89 -14.89 -2.88
C HIS A 63 -8.11 -15.38 -3.70
N ALA A 64 -7.99 -16.54 -4.35
CA ALA A 64 -9.01 -17.14 -5.20
C ALA A 64 -10.30 -17.55 -4.47
N ALA A 65 -10.24 -17.79 -3.15
CA ALA A 65 -11.43 -18.06 -2.33
C ALA A 65 -12.45 -16.90 -2.34
N GLY A 66 -11.99 -15.67 -2.63
CA GLY A 66 -12.83 -14.47 -2.70
C GLY A 66 -13.16 -13.86 -1.33
N ASN A 67 -13.43 -12.56 -1.31
CA ASN A 67 -13.75 -11.81 -0.09
C ASN A 67 -14.96 -12.45 0.63
N GLY A 68 -14.82 -12.64 1.94
CA GLY A 68 -15.79 -13.28 2.84
C GLY A 68 -15.53 -14.77 3.09
N ASN A 69 -14.77 -15.43 2.19
CA ASN A 69 -14.46 -16.85 2.30
C ASN A 69 -12.97 -17.14 2.52
N ARG A 70 -12.13 -16.09 2.60
CA ARG A 70 -10.69 -16.27 2.78
C ARG A 70 -10.41 -16.83 4.17
N PRO A 71 -9.56 -17.86 4.31
CA PRO A 71 -9.22 -18.38 5.63
C PRO A 71 -8.46 -17.32 6.44
N HIS A 72 -8.51 -17.43 7.77
CA HIS A 72 -7.78 -16.52 8.65
C HIS A 72 -6.26 -16.65 8.45
N PRO A 73 -5.46 -15.57 8.50
CA PRO A 73 -4.00 -15.63 8.30
C PRO A 73 -3.27 -16.69 9.13
N SER A 74 -3.71 -16.90 10.39
CA SER A 74 -3.14 -17.92 11.29
C SER A 74 -3.33 -19.38 10.84
N THR A 75 -4.08 -19.64 9.76
CA THR A 75 -4.18 -21.00 9.20
C THR A 75 -3.08 -21.30 8.19
N TYR A 76 -2.33 -20.29 7.72
CA TYR A 76 -1.29 -20.43 6.71
C TYR A 76 -0.01 -19.64 6.99
N PHE A 77 0.01 -18.79 8.02
CA PHE A 77 1.21 -18.19 8.60
C PHE A 77 1.45 -18.70 10.02
N SER A 78 2.72 -18.82 10.40
CA SER A 78 3.09 -19.11 11.80
C SER A 78 2.85 -17.90 12.70
N GLN A 79 2.80 -18.10 14.01
CA GLN A 79 2.69 -16.97 14.94
C GLN A 79 3.89 -16.01 14.81
N ASP A 80 5.10 -16.55 14.62
CA ASP A 80 6.31 -15.75 14.42
C ASP A 80 6.20 -14.87 13.15
N ASP A 81 5.60 -15.37 12.06
CA ASP A 81 5.37 -14.58 10.85
C ASP A 81 4.36 -13.44 11.08
N LEU A 82 3.32 -13.70 11.87
CA LEU A 82 2.29 -12.71 12.21
C LEU A 82 2.86 -11.64 13.14
N ASP A 83 3.68 -12.03 14.11
CA ASP A 83 4.33 -11.11 15.04
C ASP A 83 5.40 -10.27 14.32
N ASP A 84 6.18 -10.86 13.40
CA ASP A 84 7.10 -10.12 12.51
C ASP A 84 6.35 -9.07 11.69
N HIS A 85 5.22 -9.44 11.07
CA HIS A 85 4.39 -8.52 10.29
C HIS A 85 3.91 -7.34 11.14
N VAL A 86 3.38 -7.61 12.34
CA VAL A 86 2.90 -6.58 13.26
C VAL A 86 4.04 -5.65 13.72
N SER A 87 5.25 -6.18 13.94
CA SER A 87 6.41 -5.38 14.37
C SER A 87 6.78 -4.25 13.39
N ARG A 88 6.40 -4.37 12.11
CA ARG A 88 6.66 -3.35 11.08
C ARG A 88 5.87 -2.07 11.28
N PHE A 89 4.89 -2.08 12.19
CA PHE A 89 4.04 -0.95 12.55
C PHE A 89 4.41 -0.32 13.90
N GLU A 90 5.51 -0.75 14.54
CA GLU A 90 6.00 -0.18 15.80
C GLU A 90 6.31 1.32 15.70
N HIS A 91 6.67 1.80 14.50
CA HIS A 91 6.96 3.21 14.21
C HIS A 91 5.75 3.96 13.62
N GLY A 92 4.54 3.41 13.82
CA GLY A 92 3.31 4.00 13.32
C GLY A 92 2.84 3.40 12.00
N GLY A 93 1.62 3.76 11.63
CA GLY A 93 1.06 3.43 10.33
C GLY A 93 0.38 4.61 9.68
N THR A 94 0.21 4.54 8.37
CA THR A 94 -0.32 5.64 7.57
C THR A 94 -1.25 5.18 6.47
N ARG A 95 -2.18 6.04 6.05
CA ARG A 95 -3.08 5.81 4.93
C ARG A 95 -3.27 7.11 4.15
N PHE A 96 -3.39 6.97 2.82
CA PHE A 96 -3.91 8.03 1.96
C PHE A 96 -5.38 7.81 1.64
N MET A 97 -6.15 8.89 1.62
CA MET A 97 -7.52 8.86 1.12
C MET A 97 -7.93 10.24 0.57
N PRO A 98 -8.93 10.29 -0.33
CA PRO A 98 -9.51 11.56 -0.75
C PRO A 98 -10.01 12.36 0.46
N ARG A 99 -9.79 13.67 0.44
CA ARG A 99 -10.28 14.58 1.49
C ARG A 99 -11.80 14.47 1.65
N SER A 100 -12.53 14.38 0.54
CA SER A 100 -14.00 14.20 0.56
C SER A 100 -14.43 12.95 1.32
N ASP A 101 -13.70 11.84 1.16
CA ASP A 101 -14.03 10.57 1.80
C ASP A 101 -13.73 10.65 3.30
N TYR A 102 -12.65 11.34 3.68
CA TYR A 102 -12.32 11.56 5.08
C TYR A 102 -13.38 12.44 5.75
N ASP A 103 -13.79 13.54 5.11
CA ASP A 103 -14.78 14.46 5.66
C ASP A 103 -16.15 13.79 5.80
N GLU A 104 -16.51 12.85 4.92
CA GLU A 104 -17.79 12.13 4.95
C GLU A 104 -17.79 10.93 5.93
N TYR A 105 -16.71 10.15 5.96
CA TYR A 105 -16.67 8.84 6.64
C TYR A 105 -15.63 8.73 7.77
N GLY A 106 -14.72 9.70 7.88
CA GLY A 106 -13.56 9.62 8.76
C GLY A 106 -12.56 8.55 8.31
N ILE A 107 -11.76 8.06 9.26
CA ILE A 107 -10.70 7.06 8.99
C ILE A 107 -11.25 5.64 8.73
N THR A 108 -12.51 5.35 9.05
CA THR A 108 -13.04 3.98 9.15
C THR A 108 -13.95 3.57 7.98
N HIS A 109 -14.15 2.26 7.82
CA HIS A 109 -15.12 1.69 6.89
C HIS A 109 -16.36 1.11 7.61
N ARG A 110 -17.28 0.51 6.86
CA ARG A 110 -18.55 -0.04 7.36
C ARG A 110 -18.40 -1.09 8.46
N ASP A 111 -17.29 -1.83 8.48
CA ASP A 111 -16.98 -2.83 9.51
C ASP A 111 -16.15 -2.26 10.67
N SER A 112 -16.03 -0.94 10.77
CA SER A 112 -15.23 -0.24 11.78
C SER A 112 -13.72 -0.50 11.70
N THR A 113 -13.22 -1.07 10.60
CA THR A 113 -11.78 -1.29 10.39
C THR A 113 -11.18 -0.26 9.45
N SER A 114 -9.85 -0.12 9.48
CA SER A 114 -9.11 0.66 8.48
C SER A 114 -7.80 -0.01 8.11
N PHE A 115 -7.51 0.00 6.81
CA PHE A 115 -6.20 -0.42 6.29
C PHE A 115 -5.18 0.70 6.50
N ILE A 116 -4.00 0.33 6.96
CA ILE A 116 -2.86 1.22 7.12
C ILE A 116 -1.60 0.54 6.57
N MET A 117 -0.63 1.34 6.16
CA MET A 117 0.70 0.88 5.75
C MET A 117 1.73 1.28 6.79
N SER A 118 2.88 0.60 6.84
CA SER A 118 3.98 1.02 7.73
C SER A 118 4.40 2.45 7.39
N ALA A 119 4.37 3.35 8.39
CA ALA A 119 4.66 4.76 8.16
C ALA A 119 6.09 4.96 7.64
N SER A 120 7.06 4.24 8.19
CA SER A 120 8.46 4.33 7.76
C SER A 120 8.68 3.86 6.32
N GLU A 121 8.02 2.78 5.91
CA GLU A 121 8.16 2.27 4.54
C GLU A 121 7.49 3.21 3.52
N VAL A 122 6.38 3.84 3.91
CA VAL A 122 5.72 4.88 3.10
C VAL A 122 6.57 6.14 3.00
N ASP A 123 7.19 6.59 4.10
CA ASP A 123 8.09 7.75 4.09
C ASP A 123 9.29 7.52 3.17
N ASP A 124 9.90 6.33 3.25
CA ASP A 124 10.97 5.92 2.34
C ASP A 124 10.48 5.90 0.88
N MET A 125 9.26 5.40 0.63
CA MET A 125 8.66 5.39 -0.71
C MET A 125 8.40 6.81 -1.23
N ILE A 126 7.87 7.73 -0.42
CA ILE A 126 7.68 9.14 -0.80
C ILE A 126 9.03 9.79 -1.13
N ALA A 127 10.05 9.57 -0.29
CA ALA A 127 11.39 10.11 -0.52
C ALA A 127 11.99 9.61 -1.85
N GLN A 128 11.78 8.33 -2.17
CA GLN A 128 12.27 7.70 -3.39
C GLN A 128 11.52 8.13 -4.66
N THR A 129 10.20 8.32 -4.56
CA THR A 129 9.36 8.79 -5.69
C THR A 129 9.41 10.30 -5.86
N GLY A 130 9.91 11.03 -4.86
CA GLY A 130 9.84 12.48 -4.82
C GLY A 130 8.42 13.02 -4.63
N GLY A 131 7.49 12.18 -4.17
CA GLY A 131 6.07 12.51 -4.04
C GLY A 131 5.30 12.51 -5.36
N ASP A 132 5.83 11.91 -6.43
CA ASP A 132 5.11 11.75 -7.70
C ASP A 132 3.92 10.80 -7.55
N PRO A 133 2.66 11.28 -7.72
CA PRO A 133 1.47 10.47 -7.46
C PRO A 133 1.40 9.18 -8.29
N ALA A 134 1.81 9.22 -9.56
CA ALA A 134 1.76 8.06 -10.44
C ALA A 134 2.79 6.99 -10.06
N LEU A 135 3.95 7.38 -9.54
CA LEU A 135 4.93 6.44 -9.00
C LEU A 135 4.49 5.89 -7.64
N MET A 136 3.88 6.73 -6.79
CA MET A 136 3.31 6.30 -5.52
C MET A 136 2.19 5.27 -5.72
N GLU A 137 1.25 5.51 -6.64
CA GLU A 137 0.18 4.56 -6.97
C GLU A 137 0.73 3.20 -7.40
N GLN A 138 1.77 3.19 -8.23
CA GLN A 138 2.45 1.96 -8.64
C GLN A 138 3.08 1.24 -7.45
N ALA A 139 3.75 1.98 -6.55
CA ALA A 139 4.36 1.41 -5.35
C ALA A 139 3.31 0.79 -4.40
N LEU A 140 2.18 1.48 -4.25
CA LEU A 140 1.08 1.07 -3.36
C LEU A 140 0.14 0.02 -3.98
N GLY A 141 0.25 -0.25 -5.29
CA GLY A 141 -0.68 -1.14 -5.98
C GLY A 141 -2.07 -0.54 -6.20
N LEU A 142 -2.17 0.78 -6.20
CA LEU A 142 -3.41 1.52 -6.43
C LEU A 142 -3.72 1.63 -7.93
N THR A 143 -4.99 1.84 -8.25
CA THR A 143 -5.41 2.12 -9.63
C THR A 143 -4.85 3.48 -10.05
N PRO A 144 -4.39 3.66 -11.30
CA PRO A 144 -3.94 4.98 -11.76
C PRO A 144 -5.01 6.07 -11.57
N GLY A 145 -4.62 7.20 -11.00
CA GLY A 145 -5.49 8.34 -10.67
C GLY A 145 -6.21 8.22 -9.31
N THR A 146 -5.90 7.22 -8.50
CA THR A 146 -6.40 7.11 -7.11
C THR A 146 -5.85 8.23 -6.23
N LEU A 147 -4.62 8.67 -6.49
CA LEU A 147 -3.93 9.74 -5.77
C LEU A 147 -4.02 11.09 -6.50
N ASP A 148 -4.93 11.23 -7.46
CA ASP A 148 -5.22 12.53 -8.08
C ASP A 148 -6.18 13.34 -7.21
N GLY A 149 -5.97 14.66 -7.15
CA GLY A 149 -6.84 15.61 -6.46
C GLY A 149 -6.46 15.89 -5.01
N ASP A 150 -7.44 16.33 -4.22
CA ASP A 150 -7.24 16.71 -2.82
C ASP A 150 -7.21 15.46 -1.94
N LEU A 151 -6.02 15.13 -1.43
CA LEU A 151 -5.81 13.98 -0.56
C LEU A 151 -5.46 14.42 0.86
N VAL A 152 -5.72 13.50 1.78
CA VAL A 152 -5.17 13.55 3.12
C VAL A 152 -4.28 12.35 3.37
N ARG A 153 -3.22 12.59 4.15
CA ARG A 153 -2.46 11.55 4.84
C ARG A 153 -2.97 11.46 6.27
N VAL A 154 -3.34 10.26 6.68
CA VAL A 154 -3.77 9.95 8.04
C VAL A 154 -2.68 9.14 8.72
N ASP A 155 -2.08 9.68 9.77
CA ASP A 155 -1.02 9.00 10.53
C ASP A 155 -1.54 8.51 11.88
N VAL A 156 -1.31 7.22 12.16
CA VAL A 156 -1.67 6.52 13.39
C VAL A 156 -0.38 6.20 14.13
N PRO A 157 0.02 6.97 15.16
CA PRO A 157 1.31 6.82 15.83
C PRO A 157 1.43 5.53 16.65
N ARG A 158 0.31 4.95 17.13
CA ARG A 158 0.33 3.72 17.94
C ARG A 158 -0.70 2.68 17.42
N PRO A 159 -0.50 2.08 16.23
CA PRO A 159 -1.43 1.09 15.69
C PRO A 159 -1.63 -0.13 16.62
N GLY A 160 -0.61 -0.45 17.43
CA GLY A 160 -0.66 -1.46 18.48
C GLY A 160 -1.84 -1.31 19.45
N ASP A 161 -2.17 -0.06 19.81
CA ASP A 161 -3.28 0.23 20.74
C ASP A 161 -4.65 0.02 20.09
N HIS A 162 -4.70 -0.13 18.77
CA HIS A 162 -5.90 -0.25 17.94
C HIS A 162 -5.97 -1.61 17.22
N GLY A 163 -5.36 -2.66 17.78
CA GLY A 163 -5.55 -4.02 17.29
C GLY A 163 -4.95 -4.29 15.91
N ILE A 164 -3.81 -3.66 15.60
CA ILE A 164 -3.04 -3.92 14.37
C ILE A 164 -2.82 -5.42 14.16
N ARG A 165 -3.12 -5.88 12.95
CA ARG A 165 -2.98 -7.27 12.53
C ARG A 165 -2.78 -7.37 11.03
N MET A 166 -2.25 -8.51 10.58
CA MET A 166 -2.22 -8.86 9.17
C MET A 166 -3.65 -8.93 8.61
N PRO A 167 -3.94 -8.28 7.46
CA PRO A 167 -5.26 -8.32 6.87
C PRO A 167 -5.58 -9.72 6.36
N SER A 168 -6.83 -10.14 6.55
CA SER A 168 -7.36 -11.40 6.03
C SER A 168 -7.87 -11.28 4.58
N GLY A 169 -8.14 -10.05 4.16
CA GLY A 169 -8.82 -9.74 2.91
C GLY A 169 -10.34 -9.92 2.99
N ASN A 170 -10.90 -10.18 4.17
CA ASN A 170 -12.35 -10.22 4.39
C ASN A 170 -12.89 -8.89 4.94
N GLU A 171 -12.01 -7.93 5.21
CA GLU A 171 -12.36 -6.58 5.65
C GLU A 171 -13.08 -5.83 4.53
N SER A 172 -13.98 -4.93 4.91
CA SER A 172 -14.82 -4.18 3.97
C SER A 172 -14.03 -3.25 3.04
N GLY A 173 -12.83 -2.85 3.46
CA GLY A 173 -11.89 -2.06 2.65
C GLY A 173 -11.03 -2.88 1.68
N ALA A 174 -11.07 -4.22 1.72
CA ALA A 174 -10.27 -5.06 0.85
C ALA A 174 -10.77 -4.97 -0.61
N ASN A 175 -9.95 -4.37 -1.47
CA ASN A 175 -10.26 -4.17 -2.89
C ASN A 175 -9.75 -5.35 -3.76
N PRO A 176 -10.04 -5.37 -5.07
CA PRO A 176 -9.53 -6.41 -5.97
C PRO A 176 -7.99 -6.49 -6.02
N GLN A 177 -7.27 -5.40 -5.70
CA GLN A 177 -5.81 -5.33 -5.66
C GLN A 177 -5.18 -5.84 -4.36
N TRP A 178 -5.98 -6.18 -3.34
CA TRP A 178 -5.49 -6.77 -2.11
C TRP A 178 -4.72 -8.07 -2.35
N LEU A 179 -3.58 -8.22 -1.68
CA LEU A 179 -2.75 -9.43 -1.71
C LEU A 179 -2.69 -10.09 -0.32
N PRO A 180 -2.74 -11.42 -0.24
CA PRO A 180 -2.52 -12.14 1.01
C PRO A 180 -1.07 -11.99 1.48
N GLY A 181 -0.88 -11.90 2.79
CA GLY A 181 0.44 -11.69 3.41
C GLY A 181 0.70 -10.28 3.93
N GLY A 182 -0.27 -9.37 3.80
CA GLY A 182 -0.16 -8.02 4.34
C GLY A 182 0.95 -7.22 3.68
N LEU A 183 1.04 -7.32 2.35
CA LEU A 183 2.02 -6.61 1.52
C LEU A 183 1.32 -6.02 0.29
N THR A 184 1.71 -4.81 -0.08
CA THR A 184 1.40 -4.25 -1.40
C THR A 184 2.21 -4.96 -2.49
N PRO A 185 1.87 -4.80 -3.78
CA PRO A 185 2.66 -5.36 -4.88
C PRO A 185 4.14 -4.95 -4.92
N SER A 186 4.53 -3.89 -4.20
CA SER A 186 5.92 -3.43 -4.09
C SER A 186 6.55 -3.72 -2.71
N ASN A 187 6.00 -4.67 -1.96
CA ASN A 187 6.47 -5.11 -0.64
C ASN A 187 6.39 -4.04 0.47
N ILE A 188 5.49 -3.07 0.37
CA ILE A 188 5.16 -2.21 1.52
C ILE A 188 4.20 -2.99 2.41
N SER A 189 4.47 -2.99 3.72
CA SER A 189 3.69 -3.70 4.71
C SER A 189 2.33 -3.03 4.90
N GLU A 190 1.27 -3.82 4.76
CA GLU A 190 -0.13 -3.44 4.90
C GLU A 190 -0.76 -4.20 6.08
N GLY A 191 -1.44 -3.47 6.94
CA GLY A 191 -2.08 -3.94 8.16
C GLY A 191 -3.51 -3.41 8.26
N VAL A 192 -4.30 -4.02 9.15
CA VAL A 192 -5.62 -3.50 9.52
C VAL A 192 -5.68 -3.19 11.01
N ILE A 193 -6.33 -2.08 11.36
CA ILE A 193 -6.65 -1.68 12.73
C ILE A 193 -8.16 -1.61 12.95
N ASP A 194 -8.58 -1.70 14.21
CA ASP A 194 -9.93 -1.38 14.65
C ASP A 194 -10.05 0.13 14.84
N ALA A 195 -10.57 0.79 13.81
CA ALA A 195 -10.63 2.25 13.74
C ALA A 195 -11.95 2.84 14.29
N GLY A 196 -12.90 1.99 14.65
CA GLY A 196 -14.17 2.39 15.24
C GLY A 196 -13.97 3.19 16.52
N GLY A 197 -14.38 4.47 16.49
CA GLY A 197 -14.32 5.35 17.66
C GLY A 197 -12.95 5.98 17.94
N MET A 198 -11.97 5.84 17.05
CA MET A 198 -10.73 6.62 17.11
C MET A 198 -11.02 8.12 16.98
N VAL A 199 -10.24 8.94 17.68
CA VAL A 199 -10.40 10.39 17.77
C VAL A 199 -9.21 11.11 17.14
N GLU A 200 -9.49 11.98 16.16
CA GLU A 200 -8.48 12.86 15.55
C GLU A 200 -7.80 13.75 16.62
N GLY A 201 -6.48 13.89 16.53
CA GLY A 201 -5.64 14.62 17.48
C GLY A 201 -5.30 13.83 18.75
N THR A 202 -5.89 12.65 18.95
CA THR A 202 -5.55 11.75 20.07
C THR A 202 -4.98 10.43 19.57
N ASP A 203 -5.72 9.74 18.71
CA ASP A 203 -5.39 8.40 18.21
C ASP A 203 -4.72 8.45 16.83
N PHE A 204 -4.97 9.52 16.07
CA PHE A 204 -4.40 9.76 14.75
C PHE A 204 -4.34 11.26 14.42
N THR A 205 -3.54 11.63 13.42
CA THR A 205 -3.50 12.99 12.84
C THR A 205 -3.85 12.95 11.36
N VAL A 206 -4.29 14.10 10.84
CA VAL A 206 -4.67 14.25 9.43
C VAL A 206 -4.00 15.48 8.85
N ASP A 207 -3.25 15.29 7.78
CA ASP A 207 -2.52 16.34 7.09
C ASP A 207 -2.87 16.33 5.60
N ASP A 208 -2.88 17.51 4.96
CA ASP A 208 -3.01 17.61 3.51
C ASP A 208 -1.85 16.90 2.80
N PHE A 209 -2.15 16.21 1.71
CA PHE A 209 -1.16 15.52 0.90
C PHE A 209 -1.30 15.88 -0.59
N PRO A 210 -0.22 16.37 -1.26
CA PRO A 210 1.07 16.73 -0.67
C PRO A 210 0.98 17.93 0.29
N PRO A 211 1.93 18.11 1.22
CA PRO A 211 1.89 19.20 2.18
C PRO A 211 1.95 20.58 1.50
N GLY A 212 1.02 21.47 1.85
CA GLY A 212 1.07 22.89 1.46
C GLY A 212 0.53 23.22 0.07
N GLY A 213 -0.65 22.68 -0.27
CA GLY A 213 -1.40 23.04 -1.49
C GLY A 213 -1.51 24.53 -1.78
#